data_AF-A0A348W809-F1
#
_entry.id   AF-A0A348W809-F1
#
_cell.length_a   1.000
_cell.length_b   1.000
_cell.length_c   1.000
_cell.angle_alpha   90.00
_cell.angle_beta   90.00
_cell.angle_gamma   90.00
#
_symmetry.space_group_name_H-M   'P 1'
#
loop_
_entity.id
_entity.type
_entity.pdbx_description
1 polymer ?
#
loop_
_entity_poly.entity_id
_entity_poly.type
_entity_poly.pdbx_seq_one_letter_code
_entity_poly.pdbx_strand_id
1 'polypeptide(L)'
;MSESILVAAFLGLLEGLTEFIPVSSTGHLLLAGHFLGFESPAHTFEVVIQLGAVLAILTVYSAKLWGVLRAAPRDAEARRFLASVL
;
A
#
# COMPACT_ATOMS: atom_id res chain seq x y z
N MET A 1 -13.62 -20.84 -8.49
CA MET A 1 -12.21 -20.78 -8.01
C MET A 1 -11.31 -20.00 -8.95
N SER A 2 -11.40 -20.18 -10.28
CA SER A 2 -10.69 -19.35 -11.26
C SER A 2 -11.18 -17.89 -11.32
N GLU A 3 -12.51 -17.67 -11.25
CA GLU A 3 -13.10 -16.32 -11.26
C GLU A 3 -12.63 -15.46 -10.09
N SER A 4 -12.48 -16.06 -8.90
CA SER A 4 -12.04 -15.36 -7.69
C SER A 4 -10.60 -14.86 -7.77
N ILE A 5 -9.71 -15.58 -8.47
CA ILE A 5 -8.30 -15.17 -8.65
C ILE A 5 -8.21 -13.99 -9.63
N LEU A 6 -9.00 -14.01 -10.71
CA LEU A 6 -9.08 -12.91 -11.66
C LEU A 6 -9.60 -11.63 -11.00
N VAL A 7 -10.65 -11.73 -10.19
CA VAL A 7 -11.18 -10.61 -9.41
C VAL A 7 -10.13 -10.11 -8.41
N ALA A 8 -9.48 -11.00 -7.66
CA ALA A 8 -8.45 -10.61 -6.71
C ALA A 8 -7.25 -9.93 -7.39
N ALA A 9 -6.82 -10.42 -8.56
CA ALA A 9 -5.74 -9.80 -9.34
C ALA A 9 -6.14 -8.41 -9.86
N PHE A 10 -7.39 -8.25 -10.31
CA PHE A 10 -7.91 -6.95 -10.75
C PHE A 10 -7.99 -5.94 -9.60
N LEU A 11 -8.54 -6.34 -8.45
CA LEU A 11 -8.64 -5.48 -7.27
C LEU A 11 -7.24 -5.12 -6.72
N GLY A 12 -6.30 -6.06 -6.72
CA GLY A 12 -4.91 -5.79 -6.35
C GLY A 12 -4.20 -4.83 -7.30
N LEU A 13 -4.46 -4.94 -8.62
CA LEU A 13 -3.96 -3.98 -9.61
C LEU A 13 -4.59 -2.59 -9.41
N LEU A 14 -5.90 -2.52 -9.18
CA LEU A 14 -6.62 -1.28 -8.92
C LEU A 14 -6.06 -0.57 -7.69
N GLU A 15 -5.83 -1.31 -6.60
CA GLU A 15 -5.19 -0.79 -5.39
C GLU A 15 -3.79 -0.24 -5.69
N GLY A 16 -2.92 -1.06 -6.29
CA GLY A 16 -1.54 -0.65 -6.59
C GLY A 16 -1.45 0.57 -7.52
N LEU A 17 -2.45 0.80 -8.37
CA LEU A 17 -2.50 1.98 -9.24
C LEU A 17 -3.09 3.21 -8.54
N THR A 18 -4.06 3.04 -7.66
CA THR A 18 -4.81 4.15 -7.06
C THR A 18 -4.27 4.60 -5.71
N GLU A 19 -3.52 3.75 -4.99
CA GLU A 19 -2.94 4.08 -3.67
C GLU A 19 -1.93 5.24 -3.75
N PHE A 20 -1.24 5.39 -4.88
CA PHE A 20 -0.21 6.42 -5.06
C PHE A 20 -0.74 7.73 -5.68
N ILE A 21 -2.02 7.77 -6.04
CA ILE A 21 -2.67 8.92 -6.67
C ILE A 21 -3.76 9.41 -5.71
N PRO A 22 -3.96 10.74 -5.51
CA PRO A 22 -4.96 11.26 -4.57
C PRO A 22 -6.40 11.10 -5.10
N VAL A 23 -6.86 9.86 -5.25
CA VAL A 23 -8.17 9.49 -5.83
C VAL A 23 -9.05 8.66 -4.88
N SER A 24 -8.65 8.45 -3.63
CA SER A 24 -9.34 7.59 -2.65
C SER A 24 -9.40 6.12 -3.13
N SER A 25 -8.32 5.37 -2.88
CA SER A 25 -8.16 3.96 -3.23
C SER A 25 -9.23 3.07 -2.56
N THR A 26 -9.49 3.29 -1.27
CA THR A 26 -10.50 2.54 -0.50
C THR A 26 -11.90 2.64 -1.12
N GLY A 27 -12.30 3.83 -1.61
CA GLY A 27 -13.60 4.02 -2.24
C GLY A 27 -13.75 3.23 -3.54
N HIS A 28 -12.70 3.22 -4.37
CA HIS A 28 -12.68 2.48 -5.63
C HIS A 28 -12.75 0.97 -5.40
N LEU A 29 -12.02 0.47 -4.39
CA LEU A 29 -12.02 -0.94 -3.99
C LEU A 29 -13.38 -1.42 -3.49
N LEU A 30 -14.02 -0.66 -2.59
CA LEU A 30 -15.33 -1.01 -2.05
C LEU A 30 -16.40 -1.04 -3.15
N LEU A 31 -16.40 -0.03 -4.03
CA LEU A 31 -17.31 0.01 -5.18
C LEU A 31 -17.05 -1.15 -6.15
N ALA A 32 -15.80 -1.38 -6.53
CA ALA A 32 -15.43 -2.48 -7.43
C ALA A 32 -15.76 -3.85 -6.84
N GLY A 33 -15.48 -4.07 -5.55
CA GLY A 33 -15.83 -5.30 -4.83
C GLY A 33 -17.34 -5.53 -4.79
N HIS A 34 -18.12 -4.49 -4.51
CA HIS A 34 -19.58 -4.56 -4.52
C HIS A 34 -20.15 -4.92 -5.90
N PHE A 35 -19.67 -4.29 -6.98
CA PHE A 35 -20.11 -4.59 -8.35
C PHE A 35 -19.69 -5.98 -8.84
N LEU A 36 -18.57 -6.51 -8.33
CA LEU A 36 -18.07 -7.84 -8.68
C LEU A 36 -18.64 -8.95 -7.77
N GLY A 37 -19.51 -8.62 -6.81
CA GLY A 37 -20.07 -9.58 -5.85
C GLY A 37 -19.04 -10.17 -4.89
N PHE A 38 -17.93 -9.46 -4.69
CA PHE A 38 -16.82 -9.86 -3.82
C PHE A 38 -16.92 -9.12 -2.49
N GLU A 39 -17.50 -9.77 -1.49
CA GLU A 39 -17.54 -9.25 -0.12
C GLU A 39 -16.46 -9.90 0.75
N SER A 40 -15.52 -9.09 1.23
CA SER A 40 -14.53 -9.53 2.21
C SER A 40 -15.10 -9.41 3.62
N PRO A 41 -14.98 -10.44 4.47
CA PRO A 41 -15.25 -10.31 5.90
C PRO A 41 -14.37 -9.20 6.49
N ALA A 42 -15.01 -8.23 7.15
CA ALA A 42 -14.34 -7.14 7.87
C ALA A 42 -13.27 -6.37 7.05
N HIS A 43 -13.45 -6.21 5.74
CA HIS A 43 -12.50 -5.49 4.87
C HIS A 43 -11.07 -6.08 4.85
N THR A 44 -10.91 -7.33 5.30
CA THR A 44 -9.60 -7.98 5.44
C THR A 44 -8.82 -8.02 4.12
N PHE A 45 -9.50 -8.29 2.99
CA PHE A 45 -8.86 -8.33 1.69
C PHE A 45 -8.26 -6.98 1.30
N GLU A 46 -9.01 -5.89 1.48
CA GLU A 46 -8.56 -4.51 1.19
C GLU A 46 -7.33 -4.14 2.03
N VAL A 47 -7.34 -4.48 3.32
CA VAL A 47 -6.18 -4.26 4.21
C VAL A 47 -4.96 -5.05 3.73
N VAL A 48 -5.13 -6.30 3.30
CA VAL A 48 -4.03 -7.16 2.85
C VAL A 48 -3.40 -6.66 1.54
N ILE A 49 -4.21 -6.23 0.57
CA ILE A 49 -3.67 -5.71 -0.70
C ILE A 49 -3.01 -4.34 -0.53
N GLN A 50 -3.51 -3.50 0.38
CA GLN A 50 -2.90 -2.22 0.73
C GLN A 50 -1.52 -2.41 1.37
N LEU A 51 -1.36 -3.43 2.23
CA LEU A 51 -0.04 -3.83 2.72
C LEU A 51 0.92 -4.20 1.58
N GLY A 52 0.41 -4.81 0.50
CA GLY A 52 1.17 -5.07 -0.72
C GLY A 52 1.66 -3.78 -1.40
N ALA A 53 0.80 -2.76 -1.51
CA ALA A 53 1.16 -1.45 -2.06
C ALA A 53 2.22 -0.74 -1.19
N VAL A 54 2.06 -0.77 0.14
CA VAL A 54 3.06 -0.22 1.09
C VAL A 54 4.40 -0.95 0.93
N LEU A 55 4.40 -2.28 0.86
CA LEU A 55 5.61 -3.08 0.64
C LEU A 55 6.29 -2.76 -0.70
N ALA A 56 5.53 -2.45 -1.75
CA ALA A 56 6.10 -2.02 -3.03
C ALA A 56 6.90 -0.73 -2.87
N ILE A 57 6.35 0.30 -2.21
CA ILE A 57 7.07 1.55 -1.89
C ILE A 57 8.29 1.29 -1.00
N LEU A 58 8.13 0.49 0.06
CA LEU A 58 9.24 0.19 0.97
C LEU A 58 10.39 -0.53 0.25
N THR A 59 10.07 -1.39 -0.72
CA THR A 59 11.07 -2.08 -1.53
C THR A 59 11.78 -1.12 -2.49
N VAL A 60 11.02 -0.27 -3.19
CA VAL A 60 11.57 0.75 -4.11
C VAL A 60 12.49 1.73 -3.38
N TYR A 61 12.11 2.18 -2.18
CA TYR A 61 12.89 3.13 -1.38
C TYR A 61 13.80 2.46 -0.34
N SER A 62 13.93 1.13 -0.36
CA SER A 62 14.66 0.36 0.67
C SER A 62 16.08 0.86 0.92
N ALA A 63 16.84 1.11 -0.14
CA ALA A 63 18.22 1.61 -0.05
C ALA A 63 18.29 3.02 0.59
N LYS A 64 17.35 3.91 0.23
CA LYS A 64 17.27 5.26 0.80
C LYS A 64 16.88 5.22 2.27
N LEU A 65 15.84 4.45 2.61
CA LEU A 65 15.37 4.27 3.98
C LEU A 65 16.48 3.69 4.87
N TRP A 66 17.19 2.68 4.37
CA TRP A 66 18.31 2.08 5.07
C TRP A 66 19.49 3.05 5.26
N GLY A 67 19.76 3.89 4.26
CA GLY A 67 20.74 4.98 4.35
C GLY A 67 20.40 5.97 5.47
N VAL A 68 19.14 6.43 5.53
CA VAL A 68 18.65 7.33 6.58
C VAL A 68 18.74 6.66 7.95
N LEU A 69 18.29 5.41 8.08
CA LEU A 69 18.34 4.67 9.34
C LEU A 69 19.78 4.52 9.87
N ARG A 70 20.75 4.25 8.99
CA ARG A 70 22.18 4.16 9.36
C ARG A 70 22.79 5.52 9.70
N ALA A 71 22.31 6.61 9.09
CA ALA A 71 22.78 7.97 9.35
C ALA A 71 22.17 8.58 10.62
N ALA A 72 20.98 8.14 11.03
CA ALA A 72 20.23 8.67 12.17
C ALA A 72 21.02 8.79 13.49
N PRO A 73 21.93 7.87 13.87
CA PRO A 73 22.70 8.01 15.11
C PRO A 73 23.76 9.11 15.06
N ARG A 74 24.20 9.52 13.86
CA ARG A 74 25.34 10.44 13.67
C ARG A 74 24.96 11.78 13.08
N ASP A 75 23.79 11.88 12.47
CA ASP A 75 23.36 13.06 11.73
C ASP A 75 22.11 13.70 12.37
N ALA A 76 22.21 14.99 12.67
CA ALA A 76 21.08 15.78 13.18
C ALA A 76 19.99 15.97 12.10
N GLU A 77 20.36 15.98 10.83
CA GLU A 77 19.43 16.13 9.71
C GLU A 77 18.62 14.85 9.49
N ALA A 78 19.28 13.67 9.51
CA ALA A 78 18.59 12.38 9.45
C ALA A 78 17.58 12.20 10.60
N ARG A 79 17.87 12.65 11.82
CA ARG A 79 16.92 12.61 12.95
C ARG A 79 15.71 13.53 12.74
N ARG A 80 15.93 14.72 12.18
CA ARG A 80 14.84 15.66 11.87
C ARG A 80 13.95 15.12 10.75
N PHE A 81 14.55 14.52 9.73
CA PHE A 81 13.81 13.84 8.67
C PHE A 81 12.94 12.71 9.24
N LEU A 82 13.50 11.83 10.08
CA LEU A 82 12.73 10.78 10.74
C LEU A 82 11.59 11.33 11.61
N ALA A 83 11.85 12.41 12.37
CA ALA A 83 10.83 13.08 13.19
C ALA A 83 9.76 13.82 12.40
N SER A 84 9.99 14.13 11.12
CA SER A 84 8.99 14.73 10.22
C SER A 84 8.11 13.70 9.51
N VAL A 85 8.56 12.44 9.48
CA VAL A 85 7.88 11.32 8.81
C VAL A 85 6.98 10.54 9.78
N LEU A 86 7.33 10.52 11.08
CA LEU A 86 6.52 9.97 12.19
C LEU A 86 5.54 11.01 12.74
#